data_AF-A0A1X4IU98-F1
#
_entry.id   AF-A0A1X4IU98-F1
#
_cell.length_a   1.000
_cell.length_b   1.000
_cell.length_c   1.000
_cell.angle_alpha   90.00
_cell.angle_beta   90.00
_cell.angle_gamma   90.00
#
_symmetry.space_group_name_H-M   'P 1'
#
loop_
_entity.id
_entity.type
_entity.pdbx_description
1 polymer ?
#
loop_
_entity_poly.entity_id
_entity_poly.type
_entity_poly.pdbx_seq_one_letter_code
_entity_poly.pdbx_strand_id
1 'polypeptide(L)'
;MAHADYFPVPHLEKTGRERQGRGRSSTRGPLARLIAKFAVVAGVIACLASPVLAQDGTGAPPENAQARNYGGGWVCDRGYRVEGAGCLAIAIPENAYATGRPFGSGWACGRGYEEVSGTSCNPIPVPANAFLRSFGYDWECVRGYLQKRDACELIVLPADAYLTEGTSATGWTCIRGFTAEAGRCLPIAVPKNGYLTNASYGAAWACERGFVETRGRCDAIVVPANAFLVQDSDGLGWRCDRGYELLADACVVIDLAENAHLDQSGNRWRCNRGFQLSDGACILGR
;
A
#
# COMPACT_ATOMS: atom_id res chain seq x y z
N MET A 1 30.14 -37.69 -31.98
CA MET A 1 29.89 -36.71 -33.06
C MET A 1 29.78 -35.35 -32.41
N ALA A 2 30.87 -34.61 -32.42
CA ALA A 2 31.00 -33.27 -31.85
C ALA A 2 31.78 -32.44 -32.87
N HIS A 3 31.26 -31.29 -33.26
CA HIS A 3 31.99 -30.25 -33.98
C HIS A 3 31.59 -28.90 -33.40
N ALA A 4 32.58 -28.20 -32.85
CA ALA A 4 32.56 -26.76 -32.64
C ALA A 4 34.01 -26.29 -32.75
N ASP A 5 34.33 -25.66 -33.88
CA ASP A 5 35.64 -25.08 -34.14
C ASP A 5 35.71 -23.64 -33.60
N TYR A 6 36.81 -23.36 -32.91
CA TYR A 6 37.20 -22.08 -32.33
C TYR A 6 38.45 -21.59 -33.07
N PHE A 7 38.52 -20.32 -33.45
CA PHE A 7 39.77 -19.69 -33.88
C PHE A 7 39.97 -18.30 -33.24
N PRO A 8 41.22 -17.87 -32.99
CA PRO A 8 41.59 -17.00 -31.88
C PRO A 8 42.10 -15.61 -32.28
N VAL A 9 42.29 -14.78 -31.25
CA VAL A 9 42.96 -13.46 -31.23
C VAL A 9 44.49 -13.63 -31.20
N PRO A 10 45.30 -12.61 -31.58
CA PRO A 10 46.20 -12.09 -30.55
C PRO A 10 46.48 -10.56 -30.55
N HIS A 11 46.91 -10.15 -29.36
CA HIS A 11 47.45 -8.86 -28.89
C HIS A 11 48.69 -8.35 -29.65
N LEU A 12 48.97 -7.04 -29.52
CA LEU A 12 50.16 -6.51 -28.80
C LEU A 12 50.21 -4.97 -28.80
N GLU A 13 50.18 -4.39 -27.60
CA GLU A 13 50.71 -3.06 -27.29
C GLU A 13 52.24 -3.11 -27.16
N LYS A 14 52.93 -2.01 -27.53
CA LYS A 14 53.93 -1.34 -26.66
C LYS A 14 54.49 -0.05 -27.29
N THR A 15 54.25 1.05 -26.59
CA THR A 15 55.20 2.11 -26.16
C THR A 15 56.38 2.53 -27.05
N GLY A 16 56.52 3.85 -27.28
CA GLY A 16 57.78 4.46 -27.75
C GLY A 16 57.78 5.99 -27.63
N ARG A 17 58.85 6.54 -27.05
CA ARG A 17 59.02 7.89 -26.49
C ARG A 17 59.73 8.85 -27.48
N GLU A 18 59.48 10.15 -27.30
CA GLU A 18 60.25 11.37 -27.62
C GLU A 18 61.57 11.31 -28.44
N ARG A 19 61.75 12.21 -29.43
CA ARG A 19 62.62 13.43 -29.35
C ARG A 19 62.92 14.10 -30.72
N GLN A 20 62.76 15.43 -30.73
CA GLN A 20 63.56 16.52 -31.33
C GLN A 20 64.32 16.41 -32.67
N GLY A 21 64.07 17.44 -33.50
CA GLY A 21 65.01 18.09 -34.44
C GLY A 21 64.27 19.13 -35.30
N ARG A 22 64.24 20.44 -34.95
CA ARG A 22 65.21 21.50 -35.32
C ARG A 22 65.54 21.46 -36.82
N GLY A 23 65.22 22.41 -37.70
CA GLY A 23 64.63 23.75 -37.65
C GLY A 23 65.16 24.51 -38.88
N ARG A 24 64.37 25.40 -39.50
CA ARG A 24 64.91 26.61 -40.15
C ARG A 24 63.83 27.68 -40.36
N SER A 25 64.25 28.88 -40.02
CA SER A 25 63.56 30.16 -39.96
C SER A 25 63.21 30.75 -41.33
N SER A 26 62.15 31.56 -41.41
CA SER A 26 62.31 33.02 -41.60
C SER A 26 60.96 33.75 -41.66
N THR A 27 60.78 34.62 -40.67
CA THR A 27 59.98 35.85 -40.53
C THR A 27 59.08 36.36 -41.67
N ARG A 28 57.85 36.79 -41.32
CA ARG A 28 57.41 38.21 -41.30
C ARG A 28 55.92 38.38 -40.87
N GLY A 29 55.66 39.25 -39.88
CA GLY A 29 54.43 40.05 -39.72
C GLY A 29 53.31 39.55 -38.77
N PRO A 30 53.20 40.08 -37.52
CA PRO A 30 52.18 39.69 -36.55
C PRO A 30 51.04 40.71 -36.41
N LEU A 31 50.38 41.10 -37.51
CA LEU A 31 49.23 42.04 -37.43
C LEU A 31 48.02 41.66 -38.29
N ALA A 32 48.08 40.62 -39.13
CA ALA A 32 46.96 40.22 -39.99
C ALA A 32 46.21 38.94 -39.54
N ARG A 33 46.66 38.27 -38.46
CA ARG A 33 46.07 36.98 -38.01
C ARG A 33 45.11 37.07 -36.83
N LEU A 34 44.89 38.26 -36.27
CA LEU A 34 43.95 38.48 -35.16
C LEU A 34 42.52 38.80 -35.63
N ILE A 35 42.31 39.28 -36.86
CA ILE A 35 40.96 39.62 -37.35
C ILE A 35 40.22 38.40 -37.93
N ALA A 36 40.94 37.41 -38.48
CA ALA A 36 40.32 36.23 -39.11
C ALA A 36 39.87 35.12 -38.15
N LYS A 37 40.35 35.09 -36.90
CA LYS A 37 39.97 34.05 -35.92
C LYS A 37 38.74 34.41 -35.08
N PHE A 38 38.43 35.70 -34.91
CA PHE A 38 37.22 36.12 -34.21
C PHE A 38 35.96 36.07 -35.09
N ALA A 39 36.10 36.21 -36.41
CA ALA A 39 34.95 36.14 -37.32
C ALA A 39 34.35 34.72 -37.46
N VAL A 40 35.17 33.67 -37.39
CA VAL A 40 34.69 32.28 -37.53
C VAL A 40 34.05 31.76 -36.24
N VAL A 41 34.52 32.19 -35.06
CA VAL A 41 33.91 31.80 -33.78
C VAL A 41 32.57 32.52 -33.54
N ALA A 42 32.43 33.77 -33.99
CA ALA A 42 31.17 34.51 -33.90
C ALA A 42 30.07 33.96 -34.83
N GLY A 43 30.44 33.38 -35.98
CA GLY A 43 29.48 32.80 -36.94
C GLY A 43 28.86 31.46 -36.49
N VAL A 44 29.58 30.66 -35.69
CA VAL A 44 29.08 29.35 -35.22
C VAL A 44 28.18 29.47 -33.98
N ILE A 45 28.34 30.53 -33.17
CA ILE A 45 27.50 30.78 -31.98
C ILE A 45 26.13 31.37 -32.38
N ALA A 46 26.03 32.05 -33.52
CA ALA A 46 24.78 32.68 -33.97
C ALA A 46 23.72 31.68 -34.50
N CYS A 47 24.11 30.45 -34.90
CA CYS A 47 23.17 29.46 -35.45
C CYS A 47 22.47 28.57 -34.41
N LEU A 48 22.80 28.71 -33.11
CA LEU A 48 22.13 27.97 -32.02
C LEU A 48 21.16 28.84 -31.22
N ALA A 49 21.01 30.12 -31.58
CA ALA A 49 20.03 31.02 -30.99
C ALA A 49 18.70 30.92 -31.75
N SER A 50 18.07 29.75 -31.73
CA SER A 50 16.61 29.72 -31.90
C SER A 50 16.03 30.43 -30.67
N PRO A 51 15.28 31.54 -30.83
CA PRO A 51 14.61 32.14 -29.69
C PRO A 51 13.60 31.12 -29.16
N VAL A 52 13.92 30.48 -28.05
CA VAL A 52 12.92 29.83 -27.21
C VAL A 52 12.15 30.99 -26.58
N LEU A 53 11.07 31.41 -27.22
CA LEU A 53 10.15 32.37 -26.64
C LEU A 53 9.52 31.70 -25.42
N ALA A 54 9.96 32.09 -24.23
CA ALA A 54 9.20 31.82 -23.03
C ALA A 54 7.86 32.55 -23.13
N GLN A 55 6.82 32.04 -22.47
CA GLN A 55 5.56 32.78 -22.36
C GLN A 55 5.84 34.02 -21.48
N ASP A 56 6.19 35.15 -22.09
CA ASP A 56 6.59 36.38 -21.40
C ASP A 56 5.42 37.05 -20.62
N GLY A 57 4.31 36.36 -20.46
CA GLY A 57 3.19 36.71 -19.58
C GLY A 57 2.44 38.00 -19.89
N THR A 58 2.83 38.70 -20.95
CA THR A 58 2.51 40.11 -21.22
C THR A 58 1.73 40.35 -22.52
N GLY A 59 1.28 39.27 -23.19
CA GLY A 59 0.49 39.33 -24.43
C GLY A 59 -0.91 38.74 -24.29
N ALA A 60 -1.83 39.15 -25.17
CA ALA A 60 -3.15 38.51 -25.30
C ALA A 60 -2.98 37.01 -25.61
N PRO A 61 -3.84 36.13 -25.06
CA PRO A 61 -3.76 34.70 -25.37
C PRO A 61 -3.95 34.48 -26.88
N PRO A 62 -3.16 33.57 -27.49
CA PRO A 62 -3.37 33.17 -28.89
C PRO A 62 -4.70 32.43 -29.06
N GLU A 63 -5.06 32.09 -30.30
CA GLU A 63 -6.25 31.29 -30.58
C GLU A 63 -6.21 29.93 -29.85
N ASN A 64 -7.38 29.48 -29.36
CA ASN A 64 -7.52 28.26 -28.55
C ASN A 64 -6.71 28.28 -27.24
N ALA A 65 -6.54 29.47 -26.65
CA ALA A 65 -5.93 29.66 -25.36
C ALA A 65 -6.72 30.65 -24.50
N GLN A 66 -6.62 30.48 -23.19
CA GLN A 66 -7.17 31.38 -22.19
C GLN A 66 -6.08 31.93 -21.27
N ALA A 67 -6.24 33.16 -20.81
CA ALA A 67 -5.32 33.78 -19.87
C ALA A 67 -5.30 33.00 -18.54
N ARG A 68 -4.12 32.90 -17.90
CA ARG A 68 -4.02 32.29 -16.57
C ARG A 68 -4.63 33.21 -15.52
N ASN A 69 -5.28 32.62 -14.52
CA ASN A 69 -5.84 33.36 -13.39
C ASN A 69 -4.78 33.96 -12.45
N TYR A 70 -3.55 33.45 -12.50
CA TYR A 70 -2.44 33.88 -11.63
C TYR A 70 -1.10 33.54 -12.28
N GLY A 71 -0.13 34.45 -12.13
CA GLY A 71 1.13 34.42 -12.88
C GLY A 71 0.87 34.72 -14.35
N GLY A 72 1.50 35.76 -14.90
CA GLY A 72 1.26 36.16 -16.30
C GLY A 72 1.38 34.98 -17.28
N GLY A 73 0.63 35.05 -18.38
CA GLY A 73 0.67 34.07 -19.46
C GLY A 73 -0.68 33.45 -19.76
N TRP A 74 -0.65 32.36 -20.51
CA TRP A 74 -1.84 31.69 -21.01
C TRP A 74 -1.72 30.17 -20.86
N VAL A 75 -2.86 29.49 -20.99
CA VAL A 75 -2.97 28.03 -21.05
C VAL A 75 -3.84 27.68 -22.24
N CYS A 76 -3.48 26.62 -22.97
CA CYS A 76 -4.32 26.15 -24.07
C CYS A 76 -5.67 25.68 -23.55
N ASP A 77 -6.69 25.90 -24.38
CA ASP A 77 -8.02 25.36 -24.14
C ASP A 77 -7.99 23.84 -24.16
N ARG A 78 -9.00 23.23 -23.53
CA ARG A 78 -9.10 21.78 -23.43
C ARG A 78 -9.19 21.17 -24.83
N GLY A 79 -8.28 20.24 -25.15
CA GLY A 79 -8.16 19.65 -26.49
C GLY A 79 -7.05 20.28 -27.34
N TYR A 80 -6.31 21.24 -26.79
CA TYR A 80 -5.16 21.88 -27.43
C TYR A 80 -3.92 21.77 -26.55
N ARG A 81 -2.73 21.80 -27.17
CA ARG A 81 -1.44 21.77 -26.48
C ARG A 81 -0.51 22.86 -26.99
N VAL A 82 0.43 23.26 -26.14
CA VAL A 82 1.43 24.29 -26.49
C VAL A 82 2.37 23.72 -27.54
N GLU A 83 2.50 24.44 -28.66
CA GLU A 83 3.47 24.16 -29.71
C GLU A 83 4.01 25.48 -30.25
N GLY A 84 5.31 25.74 -29.99
CA GLY A 84 5.91 27.05 -30.27
C GLY A 84 5.20 28.18 -29.52
N ALA A 85 4.70 29.17 -30.26
CA ALA A 85 4.02 30.35 -29.72
C ALA A 85 2.48 30.22 -29.71
N GLY A 86 1.92 29.04 -29.98
CA GLY A 86 0.47 28.84 -30.10
C GLY A 86 -0.05 27.53 -29.51
N CYS A 87 -1.34 27.29 -29.71
CA CYS A 87 -2.06 26.11 -29.27
C CYS A 87 -2.49 25.27 -30.46
N LEU A 88 -1.91 24.07 -30.59
CA LEU A 88 -2.25 23.12 -31.65
C LEU A 88 -3.26 22.09 -31.15
N ALA A 89 -4.26 21.77 -31.98
CA ALA A 89 -5.29 20.79 -31.67
C ALA A 89 -4.67 19.39 -31.44
N ILE A 90 -5.04 18.76 -30.34
CA ILE A 90 -4.69 17.38 -30.05
C ILE A 90 -5.54 16.48 -30.94
N ALA A 91 -4.91 15.53 -31.63
CA ALA A 91 -5.63 14.48 -32.34
C ALA A 91 -6.27 13.53 -31.30
N ILE A 92 -7.56 13.73 -31.02
CA ILE A 92 -8.33 12.90 -30.09
C ILE A 92 -8.99 11.79 -30.92
N PRO A 93 -8.66 10.51 -30.69
CA PRO A 93 -9.28 9.41 -31.42
C PRO A 93 -10.75 9.23 -31.03
N GLU A 94 -11.48 8.42 -31.81
CA GLU A 94 -12.84 8.02 -31.45
C GLU A 94 -12.87 7.36 -30.06
N ASN A 95 -13.96 7.57 -29.32
CA ASN A 95 -14.14 7.09 -27.94
C ASN A 95 -13.15 7.64 -26.92
N ALA A 96 -12.46 8.75 -27.21
CA ALA A 96 -11.60 9.47 -26.28
C ALA A 96 -12.13 10.87 -25.95
N TYR A 97 -11.63 11.44 -24.85
CA TYR A 97 -11.90 12.81 -24.46
C TYR A 97 -10.61 13.54 -24.05
N ALA A 98 -10.54 14.84 -24.32
CA ALA A 98 -9.41 15.66 -23.91
C ALA A 98 -9.27 15.70 -22.38
N THR A 99 -8.07 15.48 -21.84
CA THR A 99 -7.84 15.53 -20.39
C THR A 99 -7.52 16.92 -19.88
N GLY A 100 -7.10 17.83 -20.77
CA GLY A 100 -6.58 19.16 -20.39
C GLY A 100 -5.23 19.10 -19.68
N ARG A 101 -4.54 17.94 -19.71
CA ARG A 101 -3.19 17.80 -19.16
C ARG A 101 -2.18 18.35 -20.17
N PRO A 102 -1.19 19.15 -19.74
CA PRO A 102 -0.19 19.72 -20.64
C PRO A 102 0.91 18.71 -21.05
N PHE A 103 0.86 17.48 -20.53
CA PHE A 103 1.82 16.42 -20.79
C PHE A 103 1.12 15.10 -21.10
N GLY A 104 1.83 14.19 -21.76
CA GLY A 104 1.29 12.91 -22.25
C GLY A 104 0.53 13.06 -23.58
N SER A 105 -0.40 12.14 -23.84
CA SER A 105 -1.26 12.14 -25.03
C SER A 105 -2.25 13.31 -25.06
N GLY A 106 -2.57 13.89 -23.90
CA GLY A 106 -3.53 14.99 -23.77
C GLY A 106 -5.00 14.57 -23.92
N TRP A 107 -5.24 13.27 -24.06
CA TRP A 107 -6.56 12.63 -24.09
C TRP A 107 -6.57 11.36 -23.23
N ALA A 108 -7.76 10.87 -22.92
CA ALA A 108 -7.98 9.60 -22.25
C ALA A 108 -9.17 8.90 -22.88
N CYS A 109 -9.18 7.57 -22.86
CA CYS A 109 -10.31 6.81 -23.33
C CYS A 109 -11.54 7.04 -22.46
N GLY A 110 -12.70 7.07 -23.10
CA GLY A 110 -13.99 7.08 -22.44
C GLY A 110 -14.22 5.79 -21.65
N ARG A 111 -15.21 5.82 -20.77
CA ARG A 111 -15.60 4.65 -19.97
C ARG A 111 -15.95 3.48 -20.90
N GLY A 112 -15.37 2.30 -20.64
CA GLY A 112 -15.57 1.10 -21.46
C GLY A 112 -14.58 0.96 -22.62
N TYR A 113 -13.58 1.83 -22.70
CA TYR A 113 -12.54 1.78 -23.72
C TYR A 113 -11.15 1.80 -23.09
N GLU A 114 -10.22 1.08 -23.70
CA GLU A 114 -8.82 1.00 -23.30
C GLU A 114 -7.90 1.59 -24.37
N GLU A 115 -6.80 2.18 -23.93
CA GLU A 115 -5.81 2.80 -24.81
C GLU A 115 -4.97 1.72 -25.51
N VAL A 116 -4.96 1.75 -26.84
CA VAL A 116 -4.17 0.84 -27.66
C VAL A 116 -3.15 1.63 -28.46
N SER A 117 -1.88 1.31 -28.23
CA SER A 117 -0.70 1.87 -28.93
C SER A 117 -0.57 3.40 -28.86
N GLY A 118 -1.22 4.07 -27.90
CA GLY A 118 -1.17 5.52 -27.75
C GLY A 118 -1.85 6.31 -28.87
N THR A 119 -2.69 5.66 -29.67
CA THR A 119 -3.31 6.25 -30.86
C THR A 119 -4.80 5.95 -31.01
N SER A 120 -5.34 5.00 -30.24
CA SER A 120 -6.72 4.56 -30.36
C SER A 120 -7.31 4.14 -29.02
N CYS A 121 -8.64 4.20 -28.92
CA CYS A 121 -9.41 3.70 -27.80
C CYS A 121 -10.31 2.57 -28.27
N ASN A 122 -9.94 1.34 -27.93
CA ASN A 122 -10.68 0.14 -28.32
C ASN A 122 -11.68 -0.24 -27.24
N PRO A 123 -12.86 -0.79 -27.58
CA PRO A 123 -13.83 -1.21 -26.60
C PRO A 123 -13.27 -2.35 -25.75
N ILE A 124 -13.45 -2.24 -24.43
CA ILE A 124 -13.07 -3.29 -23.48
C ILE A 124 -14.02 -4.48 -23.70
N PRO A 125 -13.51 -5.69 -23.99
CA PRO A 125 -14.35 -6.86 -24.14
C PRO A 125 -14.89 -7.29 -22.77
N VAL A 126 -16.17 -7.01 -22.52
CA VAL A 126 -16.87 -7.44 -21.30
C VAL A 126 -17.52 -8.80 -21.57
N PRO A 127 -17.10 -9.89 -20.91
CA PRO A 127 -17.66 -11.21 -21.13
C PRO A 127 -19.09 -11.33 -20.57
N ALA A 128 -19.78 -12.44 -20.89
CA ALA A 128 -21.06 -12.76 -20.26
C ALA A 128 -20.90 -12.86 -18.73
N ASN A 129 -21.93 -12.42 -18.00
CA ASN A 129 -21.94 -12.36 -16.53
C ASN A 129 -20.87 -11.43 -15.94
N ALA A 130 -20.47 -10.39 -16.67
CA ALA A 130 -19.59 -9.32 -16.20
C ALA A 130 -20.20 -7.93 -16.42
N PHE A 131 -19.66 -6.95 -15.72
CA PHE A 131 -19.98 -5.54 -15.89
C PHE A 131 -18.72 -4.68 -15.72
N LEU A 132 -18.72 -3.49 -16.35
CA LEU A 132 -17.65 -2.51 -16.16
C LEU A 132 -17.66 -1.98 -14.73
N ARG A 133 -16.49 -1.92 -14.09
CA ARG A 133 -16.36 -1.34 -12.74
C ARG A 133 -16.68 0.14 -12.74
N SER A 134 -16.72 0.74 -11.55
CA SER A 134 -17.00 2.17 -11.40
C SER A 134 -16.06 3.06 -12.23
N PHE A 135 -14.76 2.75 -12.27
CA PHE A 135 -13.79 3.48 -13.10
C PHE A 135 -13.95 3.19 -14.59
N GLY A 136 -14.39 1.97 -14.92
CA GLY A 136 -14.75 1.53 -16.27
C GLY A 136 -13.57 1.40 -17.24
N TYR A 137 -12.36 1.21 -16.71
CA TYR A 137 -11.19 0.76 -17.46
C TYR A 137 -10.92 -0.73 -17.28
N ASP A 138 -11.78 -1.41 -16.52
CA ASP A 138 -11.77 -2.83 -16.25
C ASP A 138 -13.20 -3.31 -15.98
N TRP A 139 -13.35 -4.63 -15.88
CA TRP A 139 -14.61 -5.30 -15.58
C TRP A 139 -14.49 -6.19 -14.35
N GLU A 140 -15.64 -6.55 -13.81
CA GLU A 140 -15.76 -7.56 -12.76
C GLU A 140 -16.97 -8.46 -13.02
N CYS A 141 -16.94 -9.67 -12.46
CA CYS A 141 -18.04 -10.60 -12.59
C CYS A 141 -19.25 -10.16 -11.76
N VAL A 142 -20.45 -10.43 -12.26
CA VAL A 142 -21.66 -10.31 -11.46
C VAL A 142 -21.60 -11.27 -10.27
N ARG A 143 -22.26 -10.90 -9.17
CA ARG A 143 -22.32 -11.74 -7.97
C ARG A 143 -22.76 -13.17 -8.32
N GLY A 144 -22.02 -14.15 -7.82
CA GLY A 144 -22.23 -15.57 -8.14
C GLY A 144 -21.34 -16.11 -9.25
N TYR A 145 -20.48 -15.28 -9.83
CA TYR A 145 -19.47 -15.71 -10.81
C TYR A 145 -18.07 -15.33 -10.36
N LEU A 146 -17.11 -16.20 -10.70
CA LEU A 146 -15.70 -16.03 -10.39
C LEU A 146 -14.93 -15.73 -11.68
N GLN A 147 -14.06 -14.73 -11.63
CA GLN A 147 -13.21 -14.38 -12.77
C GLN A 147 -12.17 -15.47 -13.00
N LYS A 148 -12.22 -16.11 -14.17
CA LYS A 148 -11.20 -17.03 -14.66
C LYS A 148 -10.73 -16.56 -16.03
N ARG A 149 -9.52 -16.00 -16.07
CA ARG A 149 -8.95 -15.36 -17.27
C ARG A 149 -9.92 -14.31 -17.82
N ASP A 150 -10.37 -14.47 -19.05
CA ASP A 150 -11.21 -13.53 -19.78
C ASP A 150 -12.71 -13.90 -19.70
N ALA A 151 -13.11 -14.68 -18.69
CA ALA A 151 -14.48 -15.13 -18.51
C ALA A 151 -14.93 -15.10 -17.05
N CYS A 152 -16.24 -15.06 -16.87
CA CYS A 152 -16.90 -15.24 -15.59
C CYS A 152 -17.54 -16.62 -15.53
N GLU A 153 -17.01 -17.48 -14.67
CA GLU A 153 -17.52 -18.84 -14.47
C GLU A 153 -18.44 -18.89 -13.25
N LEU A 154 -19.55 -19.64 -13.36
CA LEU A 154 -20.51 -19.77 -12.27
C LEU A 154 -19.85 -20.40 -11.04
N ILE A 155 -20.05 -19.79 -9.88
CA ILE A 155 -19.62 -20.35 -8.60
C ILE A 155 -20.57 -21.49 -8.23
N VAL A 156 -20.04 -22.71 -8.19
CA VAL A 156 -20.75 -23.86 -7.63
C VAL A 156 -20.70 -23.76 -6.12
N LEU A 157 -21.83 -23.43 -5.51
CA LEU A 157 -21.95 -23.27 -4.07
C LEU A 157 -22.09 -24.66 -3.41
N PRO A 158 -21.15 -25.08 -2.54
CA PRO A 158 -21.34 -26.30 -1.77
C PRO A 158 -22.48 -26.15 -0.75
N ALA A 159 -22.95 -27.27 -0.19
CA ALA A 159 -23.84 -27.23 0.96
C ALA A 159 -23.22 -26.43 2.11
N ASP A 160 -24.06 -25.77 2.91
CA ASP A 160 -23.65 -24.97 4.07
C ASP A 160 -22.70 -23.81 3.75
N ALA A 161 -22.84 -23.20 2.56
CA ALA A 161 -22.08 -22.03 2.12
C ALA A 161 -22.98 -20.89 1.63
N TYR A 162 -22.42 -19.68 1.57
CA TYR A 162 -23.03 -18.51 0.95
C TYR A 162 -22.02 -17.70 0.14
N LEU A 163 -22.51 -16.97 -0.87
CA LEU A 163 -21.70 -16.13 -1.75
C LEU A 163 -21.18 -14.89 -1.01
N THR A 164 -19.91 -14.56 -1.21
CA THR A 164 -19.26 -13.37 -0.64
C THR A 164 -18.97 -12.34 -1.72
N GLU A 165 -19.02 -11.04 -1.38
CA GLU A 165 -18.72 -9.94 -2.33
C GLU A 165 -17.22 -9.59 -2.39
N GLY A 166 -16.36 -10.35 -1.70
CA GLY A 166 -14.95 -10.05 -1.53
C GLY A 166 -14.00 -10.88 -2.39
N THR A 167 -12.73 -10.48 -2.36
CA THR A 167 -11.55 -11.07 -3.03
C THR A 167 -11.18 -12.48 -2.56
N SER A 168 -12.05 -13.18 -1.85
CA SER A 168 -11.82 -14.58 -1.51
C SER A 168 -11.67 -15.36 -2.81
N ALA A 169 -10.58 -16.14 -2.91
CA ALA A 169 -10.25 -16.88 -4.13
C ALA A 169 -11.38 -17.80 -4.63
N THR A 170 -12.32 -18.15 -3.75
CA THR A 170 -13.45 -19.03 -4.01
C THR A 170 -14.77 -18.29 -4.29
N GLY A 171 -14.91 -17.01 -3.89
CA GLY A 171 -16.16 -16.25 -4.03
C GLY A 171 -17.32 -16.73 -3.13
N TRP A 172 -17.04 -17.63 -2.18
CA TRP A 172 -18.00 -18.09 -1.17
C TRP A 172 -17.30 -18.35 0.16
N THR A 173 -18.09 -18.37 1.23
CA THR A 173 -17.64 -18.79 2.56
C THR A 173 -18.69 -19.69 3.21
N CYS A 174 -18.28 -20.45 4.22
CA CYS A 174 -19.18 -21.33 4.94
C CYS A 174 -20.13 -20.55 5.84
N ILE A 175 -21.35 -21.05 6.02
CA ILE A 175 -22.25 -20.54 7.06
C ILE A 175 -21.63 -20.75 8.43
N ARG A 176 -22.08 -19.95 9.41
CA ARG A 176 -21.62 -20.06 10.79
C ARG A 176 -21.76 -21.50 11.31
N GLY A 177 -20.70 -22.01 11.92
CA GLY A 177 -20.65 -23.38 12.41
C GLY A 177 -20.04 -24.38 11.42
N PHE A 178 -19.57 -23.91 10.27
CA PHE A 178 -18.85 -24.72 9.30
C PHE A 178 -17.51 -24.08 8.93
N THR A 179 -16.54 -24.92 8.56
CA THR A 179 -15.22 -24.51 8.08
C THR A 179 -14.98 -25.02 6.67
N ALA A 180 -14.22 -24.25 5.88
CA ALA A 180 -13.93 -24.60 4.49
C ALA A 180 -12.76 -25.60 4.43
N GLU A 181 -13.03 -26.78 3.87
CA GLU A 181 -12.03 -27.82 3.65
C GLU A 181 -12.27 -28.53 2.32
N ALA A 182 -11.24 -28.62 1.48
CA ALA A 182 -11.29 -29.28 0.17
C ALA A 182 -12.50 -28.89 -0.72
N GLY A 183 -12.87 -27.60 -0.72
CA GLY A 183 -13.98 -27.09 -1.52
C GLY A 183 -15.37 -27.41 -0.98
N ARG A 184 -15.48 -27.81 0.29
CA ARG A 184 -16.74 -28.09 0.99
C ARG A 184 -16.78 -27.36 2.33
N CYS A 185 -17.97 -27.23 2.88
CA CYS A 185 -18.17 -26.79 4.26
C CYS A 185 -18.37 -28.00 5.15
N LEU A 186 -17.50 -28.17 6.15
CA LEU A 186 -17.57 -29.22 7.14
C LEU A 186 -17.99 -28.63 8.50
N PRO A 187 -18.87 -29.30 9.26
CA PRO A 187 -19.33 -28.79 10.53
C PRO A 187 -18.16 -28.70 11.52
N ILE A 188 -18.09 -27.57 12.24
CA ILE A 188 -17.13 -27.36 13.32
C ILE A 188 -17.62 -28.16 14.53
N ALA A 189 -16.79 -29.10 14.99
CA ALA A 189 -17.06 -29.82 16.22
C ALA A 189 -16.84 -28.90 17.43
N VAL A 190 -17.94 -28.48 18.05
CA VAL A 190 -17.91 -27.70 19.30
C VAL A 190 -18.03 -28.66 20.48
N PRO A 191 -17.06 -28.68 21.42
CA PRO A 191 -17.14 -29.56 22.58
C PRO A 191 -18.25 -29.11 23.55
N LYS A 192 -18.62 -29.99 24.49
CA LYS A 192 -19.51 -29.62 25.61
C LYS A 192 -18.92 -28.42 26.36
N ASN A 193 -19.77 -27.47 26.74
CA ASN A 193 -19.39 -26.18 27.35
C ASN A 193 -18.55 -25.26 26.43
N GLY A 194 -18.57 -25.49 25.12
CA GLY A 194 -18.05 -24.56 24.12
C GLY A 194 -19.17 -23.89 23.33
N TYR A 195 -18.84 -22.75 22.71
CA TYR A 195 -19.72 -22.03 21.80
C TYR A 195 -18.95 -21.55 20.56
N LEU A 196 -19.65 -21.41 19.43
CA LEU A 196 -19.05 -20.88 18.20
C LEU A 196 -18.69 -19.40 18.35
N THR A 197 -17.49 -18.98 17.95
CA THR A 197 -17.11 -17.56 17.95
C THR A 197 -17.68 -16.86 16.71
N ASN A 198 -17.95 -15.56 16.79
CA ASN A 198 -18.32 -14.75 15.61
C ASN A 198 -17.09 -14.16 14.91
N ALA A 199 -15.90 -14.65 15.23
CA ALA A 199 -14.66 -14.03 14.76
C ALA A 199 -14.37 -14.44 13.31
N SER A 200 -14.07 -13.45 12.46
CA SER A 200 -13.62 -13.68 11.08
C SER A 200 -12.20 -14.27 11.01
N TYR A 201 -11.50 -14.31 12.14
CA TYR A 201 -10.14 -14.82 12.32
C TYR A 201 -9.99 -15.39 13.74
N GLY A 202 -9.09 -16.37 13.92
CA GLY A 202 -8.86 -17.03 15.21
C GLY A 202 -9.62 -18.35 15.37
N ALA A 203 -9.76 -18.80 16.62
CA ALA A 203 -10.45 -20.06 16.94
C ALA A 203 -11.95 -19.97 16.61
N ALA A 204 -12.47 -20.99 15.94
CA ALA A 204 -13.87 -21.02 15.48
C ALA A 204 -14.88 -21.28 16.62
N TRP A 205 -14.40 -21.72 17.78
CA TRP A 205 -15.17 -21.88 19.01
C TRP A 205 -14.31 -21.44 20.21
N ALA A 206 -14.97 -21.14 21.31
CA ALA A 206 -14.36 -20.80 22.59
C ALA A 206 -15.13 -21.47 23.73
N CYS A 207 -14.53 -21.57 24.91
CA CYS A 207 -15.19 -22.14 26.07
C CYS A 207 -16.13 -21.13 26.72
N GLU A 208 -17.28 -21.62 27.19
CA GLU A 208 -18.24 -20.86 27.99
C GLU A 208 -17.57 -20.31 29.25
N ARG A 209 -18.14 -19.24 29.82
CA ARG A 209 -17.63 -18.66 31.07
C ARG A 209 -17.55 -19.73 32.16
N GLY A 210 -16.39 -19.82 32.82
CA GLY A 210 -16.13 -20.84 33.84
C GLY A 210 -15.52 -22.13 33.30
N PHE A 211 -15.15 -22.17 32.02
CA PHE A 211 -14.44 -23.28 31.41
C PHE A 211 -13.19 -22.79 30.68
N VAL A 212 -12.16 -23.63 30.62
CA VAL A 212 -10.89 -23.35 29.95
C VAL A 212 -10.60 -24.43 28.91
N GLU A 213 -10.01 -24.04 27.78
CA GLU A 213 -9.65 -24.99 26.74
C GLU A 213 -8.51 -25.90 27.19
N THR A 214 -8.74 -27.21 27.17
CA THR A 214 -7.72 -28.23 27.41
C THR A 214 -7.82 -29.33 26.37
N ARG A 215 -6.88 -29.37 25.43
CA ARG A 215 -6.79 -30.40 24.37
C ARG A 215 -8.10 -30.58 23.58
N GLY A 216 -8.72 -29.47 23.14
CA GLY A 216 -9.97 -29.49 22.37
C GLY A 216 -11.23 -29.79 23.18
N ARG A 217 -11.19 -29.63 24.50
CA ARG A 217 -12.34 -29.73 25.41
C ARG A 217 -12.43 -28.48 26.28
N CYS A 218 -13.62 -28.21 26.80
CA CYS A 218 -13.84 -27.16 27.77
C CYS A 218 -14.00 -27.77 29.16
N ASP A 219 -12.91 -27.73 29.93
CA ASP A 219 -12.84 -28.27 31.28
C ASP A 219 -13.20 -27.17 32.29
N ALA A 220 -13.94 -27.53 33.35
CA ALA A 220 -14.42 -26.55 34.32
C ALA A 220 -13.26 -25.94 35.11
N ILE A 221 -13.29 -24.61 35.26
CA ILE A 221 -12.34 -23.88 36.08
C ILE A 221 -12.66 -24.16 37.54
N VAL A 222 -11.68 -24.66 38.27
CA VAL A 222 -11.78 -24.82 39.72
C VAL A 222 -11.60 -23.46 40.37
N VAL A 223 -12.69 -22.93 40.94
CA VAL A 223 -12.67 -21.66 41.68
C VAL A 223 -12.39 -21.97 43.15
N PRO A 224 -11.27 -21.51 43.72
CA PRO A 224 -10.97 -21.74 45.14
C PRO A 224 -11.93 -20.95 46.05
N ALA A 225 -11.90 -21.23 47.35
CA ALA A 225 -12.63 -20.44 48.33
C ALA A 225 -12.18 -18.96 48.29
N ASN A 226 -13.11 -18.04 48.51
CA ASN A 226 -12.90 -16.59 48.47
C ASN A 226 -12.45 -16.08 47.08
N ALA A 227 -12.99 -16.66 46.01
CA ALA A 227 -12.75 -16.25 44.63
C ALA A 227 -14.05 -16.29 43.82
N PHE A 228 -14.07 -15.54 42.71
CA PHE A 228 -15.18 -15.47 41.76
C PHE A 228 -14.68 -15.56 40.32
N LEU A 229 -15.53 -16.08 39.43
CA LEU A 229 -15.23 -16.20 38.00
C LEU A 229 -15.15 -14.82 37.32
N VAL A 230 -14.20 -14.67 36.41
CA VAL A 230 -14.08 -13.49 35.54
C VAL A 230 -14.06 -13.88 34.07
N GLN A 231 -14.38 -12.92 33.19
CA GLN A 231 -14.41 -13.11 31.73
C GLN A 231 -13.06 -12.86 31.04
N ASP A 232 -11.99 -12.63 31.79
CA ASP A 232 -10.68 -12.35 31.20
C ASP A 232 -10.19 -13.60 30.45
N SER A 233 -9.92 -13.44 29.14
CA SER A 233 -9.40 -14.49 28.26
C SER A 233 -7.97 -14.91 28.60
N ASP A 234 -7.25 -14.02 29.28
CA ASP A 234 -5.84 -14.15 29.61
C ASP A 234 -5.69 -14.18 31.13
N GLY A 235 -5.59 -15.38 31.72
CA GLY A 235 -5.42 -15.56 33.16
C GLY A 235 -6.01 -16.87 33.68
N LEU A 236 -6.21 -16.95 35.01
CA LEU A 236 -6.77 -18.13 35.70
C LEU A 236 -8.29 -18.29 35.49
N GLY A 237 -8.97 -17.30 34.90
CA GLY A 237 -10.43 -17.26 34.72
C GLY A 237 -11.23 -17.03 36.01
N TRP A 238 -10.54 -16.74 37.12
CA TRP A 238 -11.12 -16.29 38.38
C TRP A 238 -10.23 -15.24 39.04
N ARG A 239 -10.79 -14.49 39.99
CA ARG A 239 -10.07 -13.51 40.81
C ARG A 239 -10.49 -13.66 42.27
N CYS A 240 -9.60 -13.31 43.19
CA CYS A 240 -9.92 -13.32 44.61
C CYS A 240 -10.98 -12.26 44.96
N ASP A 241 -11.85 -12.60 45.90
CA ASP A 241 -12.78 -11.67 46.51
C ASP A 241 -12.02 -10.50 47.15
N ARG A 242 -12.69 -9.35 47.27
CA ARG A 242 -12.12 -8.18 47.96
C ARG A 242 -11.75 -8.54 49.40
N GLY A 243 -10.51 -8.24 49.80
CA GLY A 243 -9.95 -8.62 51.10
C GLY A 243 -9.10 -9.89 51.07
N TYR A 244 -8.97 -10.53 49.90
CA TYR A 244 -8.11 -11.69 49.70
C TYR A 244 -7.07 -11.44 48.61
N GLU A 245 -5.89 -12.04 48.74
CA GLU A 245 -4.81 -11.98 47.75
C GLU A 245 -4.46 -13.36 47.19
N LEU A 246 -3.95 -13.40 45.97
CA LEU A 246 -3.54 -14.62 45.30
C LEU A 246 -2.21 -15.11 45.86
N LEU A 247 -2.21 -16.29 46.46
CA LEU A 247 -1.00 -16.99 46.88
C LEU A 247 -1.01 -18.42 46.31
N ALA A 248 -0.09 -18.69 45.38
CA ALA A 248 -0.07 -19.91 44.57
C ALA A 248 -1.39 -20.10 43.80
N ASP A 249 -2.23 -21.03 44.22
CA ASP A 249 -3.50 -21.43 43.61
C ASP A 249 -4.72 -21.17 44.53
N ALA A 250 -4.54 -20.37 45.59
CA ALA A 250 -5.58 -20.06 46.56
C ALA A 250 -5.70 -18.55 46.83
N CYS A 251 -6.87 -18.14 47.32
CA CYS A 251 -7.12 -16.80 47.83
C CYS A 251 -7.02 -16.80 49.35
N VAL A 252 -5.97 -16.16 49.86
CA VAL A 252 -5.69 -16.03 51.28
C VAL A 252 -6.12 -14.66 51.78
N VAL A 253 -6.57 -14.58 53.05
CA VAL A 253 -7.02 -13.31 53.62
C VAL A 253 -5.84 -12.34 53.71
N ILE A 254 -6.06 -11.09 53.30
CA ILE A 254 -5.08 -10.03 53.45
C ILE A 254 -4.99 -9.66 54.93
N ASP A 255 -3.79 -9.77 55.50
CA ASP A 255 -3.51 -9.19 56.81
C ASP A 255 -3.39 -7.68 56.67
N LEU A 256 -4.46 -6.97 57.07
CA LEU A 256 -4.56 -5.53 56.92
C LEU A 256 -3.89 -4.85 58.12
N ALA A 257 -2.72 -4.24 57.87
CA ALA A 257 -2.01 -3.48 58.89
C ALA A 257 -2.86 -2.36 59.50
N GLU A 258 -2.57 -2.03 60.77
CA GLU A 258 -3.17 -0.86 61.42
C GLU A 258 -2.85 0.41 60.62
N ASN A 259 -3.83 1.31 60.49
CA ASN A 259 -3.73 2.53 59.67
C ASN A 259 -3.55 2.27 58.15
N ALA A 260 -4.02 1.12 57.64
CA ALA A 260 -4.13 0.84 56.22
C ALA A 260 -5.58 0.71 55.74
N HIS A 261 -5.77 0.76 54.42
CA HIS A 261 -7.03 0.43 53.74
C HIS A 261 -6.78 -0.39 52.47
N LEU A 262 -7.75 -1.22 52.10
CA LEU A 262 -7.75 -1.90 50.81
C LEU A 262 -7.82 -0.89 49.67
N ASP A 263 -7.06 -1.13 48.61
CA ASP A 263 -7.07 -0.26 47.45
C ASP A 263 -8.31 -0.44 46.57
N GLN A 264 -8.34 0.25 45.41
CA GLN A 264 -9.47 0.16 44.49
C GLN A 264 -9.66 -1.26 43.94
N SER A 265 -8.58 -2.01 43.69
CA SER A 265 -8.68 -3.40 43.24
C SER A 265 -9.26 -4.30 44.34
N GLY A 266 -8.97 -3.96 45.61
CA GLY A 266 -9.47 -4.72 46.75
C GLY A 266 -8.67 -5.98 47.08
N ASN A 267 -7.66 -6.32 46.27
CA ASN A 267 -6.74 -7.46 46.49
C ASN A 267 -5.33 -6.99 46.87
N ARG A 268 -5.17 -5.71 47.22
CA ARG A 268 -3.97 -5.09 47.78
C ARG A 268 -4.39 -4.00 48.76
N TRP A 269 -3.47 -3.57 49.62
CA TRP A 269 -3.71 -2.48 50.56
C TRP A 269 -2.63 -1.40 50.46
N ARG A 270 -2.93 -0.24 51.02
CA ARG A 270 -2.03 0.91 51.09
C ARG A 270 -2.28 1.68 52.39
N CYS A 271 -1.27 2.39 52.87
CA CYS A 271 -1.39 3.17 54.09
C CYS A 271 -2.42 4.29 53.96
N ASN A 272 -3.10 4.59 55.06
CA ASN A 272 -3.99 5.74 55.17
C ASN A 272 -3.19 7.03 54.98
N ARG A 273 -3.90 8.10 54.60
CA ARG A 273 -3.28 9.41 54.41
C ARG A 273 -2.57 9.84 55.70
N GLY A 274 -1.31 10.25 55.59
CA GLY A 274 -0.46 10.63 56.73
C GLY A 274 0.38 9.49 57.30
N PHE A 275 0.28 8.28 56.77
CA PHE A 275 1.10 7.13 57.15
C PHE A 275 1.97 6.64 55.98
N GLN A 276 3.15 6.13 56.29
CA GLN A 276 4.13 5.58 55.34
C GLN A 276 4.41 4.11 55.67
N LEU A 277 4.62 3.29 54.63
CA LEU A 277 4.91 1.86 54.77
C LEU A 277 6.34 1.64 55.27
N SER A 278 6.50 0.94 56.38
CA SER A 278 7.78 0.51 56.95
C SER A 278 7.62 -0.88 57.57
N ASP A 279 8.44 -1.85 57.16
CA ASP A 279 8.45 -3.23 57.68
C ASP A 279 7.06 -3.89 57.77
N GLY A 280 6.22 -3.69 56.76
CA GLY A 280 4.86 -4.28 56.71
C GLY A 280 3.81 -3.55 57.57
N ALA A 281 4.18 -2.44 58.21
CA ALA A 281 3.27 -1.60 59.01
C ALA A 281 3.16 -0.19 58.44
N CYS A 282 2.05 0.49 58.76
CA CYS A 282 1.84 1.89 58.44
C CYS A 282 2.17 2.77 59.66
N ILE A 283 3.29 3.48 59.59
CA ILE A 283 3.75 4.39 60.65
C ILE A 283 3.49 5.84 60.24
N LEU A 284 3.29 6.74 61.22
CA LEU A 284 3.03 8.16 60.95
C LEU A 284 4.20 8.74 60.13
N GLY A 285 3.89 9.26 58.94
CA GLY A 285 4.88 9.94 58.10
C GLY A 285 5.27 11.27 58.72
N ARG A 286 6.58 11.52 58.86
CA ARG A 286 7.09 12.86 59.17
C ARG A 286 6.89 13.82 58.02
#